data_AF-A0A7G9Y9Y5-F1
#
_entry.id   AF-A0A7G9Y9Y5-F1
#
_cell.length_a   1.000
_cell.length_b   1.000
_cell.length_c   1.000
_cell.angle_alpha   90.00
_cell.angle_beta   90.00
_cell.angle_gamma   90.00
#
_symmetry.space_group_name_H-M   'P 1'
#
loop_
_entity.id
_entity.type
_entity.pdbx_description
1 polymer ?
#
loop_
_entity_poly.entity_id
_entity_poly.type
_entity_poly.pdbx_seq_one_letter_code
_entity_poly.pdbx_strand_id
1 'polypeptide(L)' 'MAGNRKFGLSYIERGDIAALTKDAADISGIPYIMDVGADEVETILDG' A
#
# COMPACT_ATOMS: atom_id res chain seq x y z
N MET A 1 3.44 -7.92 5.51
CA MET A 1 4.09 -7.35 4.31
C MET A 1 5.52 -7.91 4.19
N ALA A 2 5.74 -8.91 3.34
CA ALA A 2 7.05 -9.08 2.73
C ALA A 2 7.11 -8.04 1.62
N GLY A 3 8.00 -7.05 1.71
CA GLY A 3 8.03 -5.91 0.78
C GLY A 3 8.04 -6.31 -0.69
N ASN A 4 7.72 -5.36 -1.56
CA ASN A 4 7.62 -5.62 -2.98
C ASN A 4 8.99 -6.05 -3.57
N ARG A 5 9.02 -7.13 -4.37
CA ARG A 5 10.24 -7.65 -5.02
C ARG A 5 10.48 -7.05 -6.41
N LYS A 6 10.04 -5.82 -6.63
CA LYS A 6 10.34 -5.02 -7.82
C LYS A 6 11.55 -4.14 -7.52
N PHE A 7 12.71 -4.46 -8.11
CA PHE A 7 13.96 -3.75 -7.85
C PHE A 7 14.27 -2.62 -8.84
N GLY A 8 13.74 -2.70 -10.07
CA GLY A 8 13.89 -1.65 -11.07
C GLY A 8 12.84 -0.57 -10.89
N LEU A 9 13.24 0.71 -10.97
CA LEU A 9 12.34 1.86 -10.83
C LEU A 9 11.17 1.83 -11.83
N SER A 10 11.42 1.32 -13.05
CA SER A 10 10.40 1.16 -14.08
C SER A 10 9.27 0.19 -13.72
N TYR A 11 9.49 -0.67 -12.72
CA TYR A 11 8.51 -1.64 -12.27
C TYR A 11 7.70 -1.16 -11.05
N ILE A 12 8.20 -0.16 -10.33
CA ILE A 12 7.56 0.36 -9.12
C ILE A 12 6.34 1.21 -9.50
N GLU A 13 5.18 0.87 -8.95
CA GLU A 13 3.94 1.62 -9.08
C GLU A 13 3.45 2.15 -7.72
N ARG A 14 2.46 3.06 -7.72
CA ARG A 14 1.94 3.67 -6.48
C ARG A 14 1.39 2.65 -5.48
N GLY A 15 0.89 1.50 -5.96
CA GLY A 15 0.42 0.41 -5.11
C GLY A 15 1.54 -0.38 -4.42
N ASP A 16 2.79 -0.20 -4.83
CA ASP A 16 3.94 -0.91 -4.24
C ASP A 16 4.50 -0.22 -2.99
N ILE A 17 4.02 0.99 -2.68
CA ILE A 17 4.54 1.84 -1.60
C ILE A 17 3.44 2.17 -0.59
N ALA A 18 3.85 2.45 0.65
CA ALA A 18 2.95 2.80 1.74
C ALA A 18 3.54 3.94 2.57
N ALA A 19 2.68 4.79 3.13
CA ALA A 19 3.06 5.86 4.02
C ALA A 19 3.27 5.33 5.45
N LEU A 20 4.38 5.72 6.08
CA LEU A 20 4.71 5.30 7.45
C LEU A 20 4.05 6.17 8.52
N THR A 21 3.53 7.33 8.15
CA THR A 21 2.80 8.25 9.05
C THR A 21 1.49 8.67 8.42
N LYS A 22 0.52 9.06 9.26
CA LYS A 22 -0.77 9.58 8.80
C LYS A 22 -0.62 10.90 8.06
N ASP A 23 0.19 11.82 8.57
CA ASP A 23 0.47 13.10 7.90
C ASP A 23 1.03 12.90 6.48
N ALA A 24 1.93 11.92 6.29
CA ALA A 24 2.46 11.60 4.96
C ALA A 24 1.38 11.00 4.05
N ALA A 25 0.48 10.17 4.60
CA ALA A 25 -0.65 9.63 3.86
C ALA A 25 -1.59 10.75 3.39
N ASP A 26 -1.94 11.67 4.30
CA ASP A 26 -2.83 12.80 4.03
C ASP A 26 -2.28 13.75 2.95
N ILE A 27 -0.96 14.02 2.97
CA ILE A 27 -0.31 14.90 1.99
C ILE A 27 -0.12 14.21 0.63
N SER A 28 0.26 12.94 0.62
CA SER A 28 0.68 12.24 -0.61
C SER A 28 -0.42 11.45 -1.31
N GLY A 29 -1.53 11.17 -0.60
CA GLY A 29 -2.57 10.24 -1.01
C GLY A 29 -2.09 8.78 -1.08
N ILE A 30 -0.93 8.45 -0.52
CA ILE A 30 -0.44 7.07 -0.40
C ILE A 30 -1.07 6.43 0.83
N PRO A 31 -1.59 5.18 0.77
CA PRO A 31 -2.19 4.52 1.90
C PRO A 31 -1.27 4.44 3.11
N TYR A 32 -1.81 4.64 4.31
CA TYR A 32 -1.09 4.41 5.55
C TYR A 32 -0.80 2.91 5.71
N ILE A 33 0.38 2.57 6.25
CA ILE A 33 0.88 1.19 6.31
C ILE A 33 -0.08 0.19 6.97
N MET A 34 -0.92 0.64 7.91
CA MET A 34 -1.88 -0.21 8.60
C MET A 34 -3.14 -0.51 7.78
N ASP A 35 -3.41 0.30 6.75
CA ASP A 35 -4.62 0.20 5.92
C ASP A 35 -4.34 -0.52 4.60
N VAL A 36 -3.07 -0.85 4.31
CA VAL A 36 -2.67 -1.54 3.08
C VAL A 36 -3.31 -2.93 3.00
N GLY A 37 -4.08 -3.17 1.94
CA GLY A 37 -4.72 -4.46 1.66
C GLY A 37 -6.04 -4.69 2.40
N ALA A 38 -6.57 -3.68 3.11
CA ALA A 38 -7.87 -3.79 3.79
C ALA A 38 -9.00 -4.18 2.82
N ASP A 39 -9.10 -3.50 1.66
CA ASP A 39 -10.12 -3.76 0.64
C ASP A 39 -10.03 -5.19 0.07
N GLU A 40 -8.81 -5.71 -0.13
CA GLU A 40 -8.58 -7.06 -0.62
C GLU A 40 -9.02 -8.09 0.42
N VAL A 41 -8.70 -7.85 1.70
CA VAL A 41 -9.14 -8.69 2.81
C VAL A 41 -10.67 -8.70 2.93
N GLU A 42 -11.31 -7.54 2.83
CA GLU A 42 -12.77 -7.43 2.87
C GLU A 42 -13.42 -8.23 1.73
N THR A 43 -12.88 -8.09 0.51
CA THR A 43 -13.33 -8.87 -0.66
C THR A 43 -13.21 -10.38 -0.45
N ILE A 44 -12.14 -10.84 0.22
CA ILE A 44 -11.91 -12.27 0.51
C ILE A 44 -12.87 -12.78 1.59
N LEU A 45 -13.17 -11.98 2.60
CA LEU A 45 -13.99 -12.37 3.75
C LEU A 45 -15.49 -12.29 3.49
N ASP A 46 -15.93 -11.41 2.57
CA ASP A 46 -17.34 -11.28 2.15
C ASP A 46 -17.74 -12.29 1.05
N GLY A 47 -16.84 -13.22 0.70
CA GLY A 47 -17.02 -14.28 -0.31
C GLY A 47 -17.55 -15.62 0.21
#